data_AF-F2NYM3-F1
#
_entry.id   AF-F2NYM3-F1
#
_cell.length_a   1.000
_cell.length_b   1.000
_cell.length_c   1.000
_cell.angle_alpha   90.00
_cell.angle_beta   90.00
_cell.angle_gamma   90.00
#
_symmetry.space_group_name_H-M   'P 1'
#
loop_
_entity.id
_entity.type
_entity.pdbx_description
1 polymer ?
#
loop_
_entity_poly.entity_id
_entity_poly.type
_entity_poly.pdbx_seq_one_letter_code
_entity_poly.pdbx_strand_id
1 'polypeptide(L)'
;MKRIISGCIISILVFSAFCMDTTILREKTVNNLIVENELSKEQTIVIDFDDKGFLCSLDSENLKIHVDTNKNIYDLYFQNSMESWHQQMVHEKNCWKWFNNKGLICNIYYSEEKKTVTSDSKNYTINIKYENKRININLGSGRKCIFDMSKPIPVFITDRDITSISEINNEYIFTDYFDNIVTEFSIKNTPAFMGFSNVAFLIPVLFHIDYYFYPFITGIINISGTQKYYATSYLIEGKTTYEPEHLKQKDGLPWASGNGKGIGDVISIKEFKHKNPSELVIMNGYQDKNHPDYYDKNSRVKSVKITNSKTKKSKTIIVKDSKEEQRFSLIELGTGNEYEFEIMDVYTGIKYDDLCIQYLAVE
;
A
#
# COMPACT_ATOMS: atom_id res chain seq x y z
N MET A 1 -44.60 40.13 -11.42
CA MET A 1 -45.32 39.97 -10.14
C MET A 1 -44.88 38.65 -9.52
N LYS A 2 -44.31 38.69 -8.29
CA LYS A 2 -44.04 37.65 -7.27
C LYS A 2 -44.02 36.16 -7.71
N ARG A 3 -42.91 35.39 -7.55
CA ARG A 3 -42.43 34.68 -6.32
C ARG A 3 -43.55 33.83 -5.68
N ILE A 4 -43.43 32.53 -5.33
CA ILE A 4 -42.31 31.76 -4.76
C ILE A 4 -42.68 30.25 -4.61
N ILE A 5 -41.70 29.37 -4.85
CA ILE A 5 -41.22 28.14 -4.13
C ILE A 5 -42.09 26.88 -3.97
N SER A 6 -41.54 25.75 -4.47
CA SER A 6 -41.14 24.52 -3.74
C SER A 6 -41.42 23.31 -4.65
N GLY A 7 -40.56 22.34 -4.92
CA GLY A 7 -39.21 22.01 -4.50
C GLY A 7 -38.89 20.67 -5.18
N CYS A 8 -37.66 20.49 -5.63
CA CYS A 8 -37.02 19.17 -5.71
C CYS A 8 -35.55 19.39 -6.04
N ILE A 9 -34.76 19.26 -4.98
CA ILE A 9 -33.32 19.10 -4.99
C ILE A 9 -33.03 17.79 -5.75
N ILE A 10 -32.32 17.88 -6.87
CA ILE A 10 -31.54 16.75 -7.38
C ILE A 10 -30.09 17.17 -7.27
N SER A 11 -29.50 16.75 -6.15
CA SER A 11 -28.09 16.83 -5.85
C SER A 11 -27.31 16.08 -6.91
N ILE A 12 -26.28 16.73 -7.43
CA ILE A 12 -25.20 16.14 -8.20
C ILE A 12 -24.57 15.03 -7.34
N LEU A 13 -24.64 13.78 -7.80
CA LEU A 13 -23.79 12.69 -7.32
C LEU A 13 -22.68 12.47 -8.35
N VAL A 14 -21.65 13.31 -8.24
CA VAL A 14 -20.30 13.04 -8.74
C VAL A 14 -19.51 12.64 -7.51
N PHE A 15 -19.10 11.38 -7.38
CA PHE A 15 -17.98 10.90 -6.54
C PHE A 15 -17.83 9.39 -6.83
N SER A 16 -16.65 8.81 -7.01
CA SER A 16 -15.28 9.29 -6.84
C SER A 16 -14.36 8.45 -7.72
N ALA A 17 -13.63 9.07 -8.66
CA ALA A 17 -12.32 8.53 -9.03
C ALA A 17 -11.42 8.87 -7.84
N PHE A 18 -10.84 7.86 -7.19
CA PHE A 18 -9.96 8.10 -6.04
C PHE A 18 -8.64 8.67 -6.57
N CYS A 19 -8.51 10.00 -6.55
CA CYS A 19 -7.22 10.64 -6.35
C CYS A 19 -6.84 10.41 -4.88
N MET A 20 -5.64 9.90 -4.63
CA MET A 20 -5.16 9.70 -3.26
C MET A 20 -4.17 10.79 -2.93
N ASP A 21 -4.55 11.65 -1.99
CA ASP A 21 -3.71 12.72 -1.47
C ASP A 21 -2.87 12.17 -0.32
N THR A 22 -1.57 12.04 -0.56
CA THR A 22 -0.60 11.51 0.39
C THR A 22 0.09 12.66 1.08
N THR A 23 0.19 12.61 2.41
CA THR A 23 0.84 13.68 3.17
C THR A 23 2.08 13.14 3.88
N ILE A 24 3.22 13.80 3.68
CA ILE A 24 4.45 13.55 4.43
C ILE A 24 4.69 14.71 5.38
N LEU A 25 4.76 14.44 6.67
CA LEU A 25 5.14 15.38 7.71
C LEU A 25 6.58 15.13 8.11
N ARG A 26 7.36 16.19 8.29
CA ARG A 26 8.76 16.14 8.73
C ARG A 26 8.92 16.99 9.99
N GLU A 27 9.45 16.39 11.05
CA GLU A 27 9.84 17.07 12.29
C GLU A 27 11.32 16.85 12.60
N LYS A 28 12.04 17.91 12.99
CA LYS A 28 13.48 17.86 13.30
C LYS A 28 13.70 17.73 14.81
N THR A 29 14.32 16.64 15.27
CA THR A 29 14.71 16.43 16.67
C THR A 29 16.22 16.60 16.80
N VAL A 30 16.67 17.63 17.52
CA VAL A 30 18.11 17.86 17.75
C VAL A 30 18.53 17.10 19.01
N ASN A 31 19.14 15.92 18.83
CA ASN A 31 19.75 15.19 19.94
C ASN A 31 21.26 15.49 20.02
N ASN A 32 21.64 16.20 21.08
CA ASN A 32 23.02 16.47 21.52
C ASN A 32 23.89 17.32 20.58
N LEU A 33 23.66 18.63 20.61
CA LEU A 33 24.66 19.65 20.98
C LEU A 33 23.89 20.97 21.07
N ILE A 34 24.06 21.67 22.19
CA ILE A 34 23.49 22.98 22.45
C ILE A 34 24.02 23.95 21.38
N VAL A 35 23.24 24.13 20.33
CA VAL A 35 23.21 25.35 19.52
C VAL A 35 21.78 25.84 19.64
N GLU A 36 21.58 26.75 20.58
CA GLU A 36 20.31 27.43 20.79
C GLU A 36 19.82 28.06 19.48
N ASN A 37 18.54 27.83 19.16
CA ASN A 37 17.69 28.54 18.18
C ASN A 37 17.36 27.89 16.81
N GLU A 38 17.32 26.57 16.67
CA GLU A 38 16.44 25.98 15.64
C GLU A 38 15.33 25.16 16.29
N LEU A 39 14.17 25.79 16.47
CA LEU A 39 12.90 25.13 16.76
C LEU A 39 12.62 24.05 15.70
N SER A 40 12.08 22.91 16.10
CA SER A 40 11.54 21.92 15.16
C SER A 40 10.48 22.61 14.30
N LYS A 41 10.74 22.70 12.98
CA LYS A 41 9.76 23.23 12.02
C LYS A 41 9.07 22.05 11.38
N GLU A 42 7.79 21.85 11.70
CA GLU A 42 6.95 20.91 10.98
C GLU A 42 6.82 21.38 9.52
N GLN A 43 7.20 20.51 8.58
CA GLN A 43 7.01 20.72 7.15
C GLN A 43 6.02 19.68 6.63
N THR A 44 5.02 20.15 5.88
CA THR A 44 4.05 19.29 5.20
C THR A 44 4.38 19.23 3.72
N ILE A 45 4.42 18.01 3.18
CA ILE A 45 4.55 17.74 1.76
C ILE A 45 3.31 16.99 1.33
N VAL A 46 2.68 17.43 0.23
CA VAL A 46 1.49 16.78 -0.33
C VAL A 46 1.87 16.16 -1.66
N ILE A 47 1.47 14.90 -1.86
CA ILE A 47 1.80 14.13 -3.04
C ILE A 47 0.54 13.42 -3.51
N ASP A 48 0.13 13.69 -4.74
CA ASP A 48 -1.12 13.19 -5.28
C ASP A 48 -0.86 12.17 -6.39
N PHE A 49 -1.62 11.08 -6.36
CA PHE A 49 -1.56 10.03 -7.37
C PHE A 49 -2.91 9.84 -8.07
N ASP A 50 -2.86 9.49 -9.35
CA ASP A 50 -4.05 9.10 -10.11
C ASP A 50 -4.55 7.70 -9.70
N ASP A 51 -5.69 7.32 -10.27
CA ASP A 51 -6.34 6.02 -10.06
C ASP A 51 -5.52 4.82 -10.54
N LYS A 52 -4.43 5.07 -11.29
CA LYS A 52 -3.48 4.07 -11.80
C LYS A 52 -2.16 4.11 -11.03
N GLY A 53 -2.02 4.96 -10.02
CA GLY A 53 -0.84 5.12 -9.18
C GLY A 53 0.29 5.95 -9.80
N PHE A 54 0.02 6.75 -10.85
CA PHE A 54 0.99 7.69 -11.40
C PHE A 54 0.92 9.03 -10.66
N LEU A 55 2.08 9.66 -10.46
CA LEU A 55 2.18 10.97 -9.83
C LEU A 55 1.40 12.01 -10.65
N CYS A 56 0.51 12.75 -9.99
CA CYS A 56 -0.18 13.92 -10.52
C CYS A 56 0.49 15.22 -10.07
N SER A 57 0.80 15.30 -8.78
CA SER A 57 1.40 16.48 -8.18
C SER A 57 2.30 16.12 -7.00
N LEU A 58 3.28 16.98 -6.75
CA LEU A 58 4.03 17.05 -5.51
C LEU A 58 4.12 18.53 -5.13
N ASP A 59 3.68 18.89 -3.94
CA ASP A 59 3.82 20.24 -3.39
C ASP A 59 4.62 20.17 -2.07
N SER A 60 5.79 20.80 -2.08
CA SER A 60 6.66 20.96 -0.91
C SER A 60 7.26 22.36 -0.88
N GLU A 61 7.90 22.72 0.23
CA GLU A 61 8.62 24.01 0.33
C GLU A 61 9.77 24.14 -0.68
N ASN A 62 10.40 23.02 -1.06
CA ASN A 62 11.63 23.03 -1.87
C ASN A 62 11.41 22.70 -3.34
N LEU A 63 10.36 21.93 -3.64
CA LEU A 63 10.08 21.43 -4.98
C LEU A 63 8.58 21.30 -5.18
N LYS A 64 8.11 21.83 -6.31
CA LYS A 64 6.77 21.59 -6.84
C LYS A 64 6.88 20.80 -8.13
N ILE A 65 6.03 19.81 -8.27
CA ILE A 65 5.90 19.01 -9.48
C ILE A 65 4.42 19.02 -9.87
N HIS A 66 4.17 19.30 -11.13
CA HIS A 66 2.86 19.13 -11.74
C HIS A 66 2.99 18.24 -12.98
N VAL A 67 2.06 17.29 -13.13
CA VAL A 67 2.07 16.35 -14.25
C VAL A 67 0.83 16.52 -15.10
N ASP A 68 1.03 16.94 -16.35
CA ASP A 68 -0.02 16.94 -17.37
C ASP A 68 0.05 15.64 -18.16
N THR A 69 -1.11 15.04 -18.41
CA THR A 69 -1.19 13.76 -19.13
C THR A 69 -2.04 13.87 -20.39
N ASN A 70 -1.49 13.36 -21.50
CA ASN A 70 -2.20 13.26 -22.76
C ASN A 70 -1.89 11.91 -23.42
N LYS A 71 -2.85 10.99 -23.33
CA LYS A 71 -2.73 9.59 -23.78
C LYS A 71 -1.57 8.87 -23.09
N ASN A 72 -0.46 8.68 -23.80
CA ASN A 72 0.73 7.99 -23.32
C ASN A 72 1.91 8.96 -23.09
N ILE A 73 1.65 10.27 -23.13
CA ILE A 73 2.65 11.31 -22.90
C ILE A 73 2.32 11.98 -21.56
N TYR A 74 3.35 12.14 -20.74
CA TYR A 74 3.29 12.71 -19.40
C TYR A 74 4.32 13.84 -19.35
N ASP A 75 3.86 15.06 -19.20
CA ASP A 75 4.69 16.25 -19.10
C ASP A 75 4.88 16.60 -17.63
N LEU A 76 6.12 16.52 -17.15
CA LEU A 76 6.51 16.78 -15.77
C LEU A 76 7.10 18.19 -15.69
N TYR A 77 6.38 19.08 -15.03
CA TYR A 77 6.80 20.45 -14.76
C TYR A 77 7.36 20.52 -13.35
N PHE A 78 8.62 20.89 -13.23
CA PHE A 78 9.32 21.05 -11.97
C PHE A 78 9.54 22.53 -11.69
N GLN A 79 9.40 22.93 -10.43
CA GLN A 79 9.68 24.27 -9.97
C GLN A 79 10.29 24.24 -8.57
N ASN A 80 11.43 24.90 -8.38
CA ASN A 80 11.99 25.19 -7.06
C ASN A 80 12.09 26.72 -6.86
N SER A 81 12.76 27.15 -5.80
CA SER A 81 12.92 28.58 -5.48
C SER A 81 13.78 29.35 -6.49
N MET A 82 14.57 28.67 -7.32
CA MET A 82 15.54 29.26 -8.23
C MET A 82 15.14 29.16 -9.70
N GLU A 83 14.51 28.06 -10.10
CA GLU A 83 14.27 27.73 -11.50
C GLU A 83 13.02 26.87 -11.70
N SER A 84 12.60 26.79 -12.97
CA SER A 84 11.58 25.85 -13.43
C SER A 84 12.08 25.13 -14.67
N TRP A 85 11.82 23.84 -14.74
CA TRP A 85 12.23 23.02 -15.88
C TRP A 85 11.17 21.99 -16.22
N HIS A 86 11.25 21.50 -17.45
CA HIS A 86 10.30 20.55 -18.01
C HIS A 86 11.02 19.28 -18.43
N GLN A 87 10.38 18.15 -18.16
CA GLN A 87 10.79 16.85 -18.66
C GLN A 87 9.54 16.12 -19.15
N GLN A 88 9.73 15.14 -20.02
CA GLN A 88 8.63 14.38 -20.59
C GLN A 88 8.90 12.89 -20.48
N MET A 89 7.84 12.15 -20.16
CA MET A 89 7.82 10.70 -20.08
C MET A 89 6.81 10.17 -21.10
N VAL A 90 7.27 9.35 -22.05
CA VAL A 90 6.40 8.72 -23.06
C VAL A 90 6.33 7.22 -22.81
N HIS A 91 5.12 6.71 -22.57
CA HIS A 91 4.89 5.30 -22.32
C HIS A 91 4.76 4.49 -23.61
N GLU A 92 5.55 3.44 -23.73
CA GLU A 92 5.51 2.48 -24.84
C GLU A 92 5.71 1.05 -24.35
N LYS A 93 4.62 0.27 -24.31
CA LYS A 93 4.63 -1.15 -23.89
C LYS A 93 5.19 -1.33 -22.47
N ASN A 94 6.43 -1.83 -22.36
CA ASN A 94 7.14 -2.10 -21.10
C ASN A 94 8.32 -1.13 -20.90
N CYS A 95 8.19 0.07 -21.45
CA CYS A 95 9.24 1.07 -21.51
C CYS A 95 8.66 2.47 -21.31
N TRP A 96 9.39 3.29 -20.57
CA TRP A 96 9.21 4.72 -20.49
C TRP A 96 10.39 5.42 -21.17
N LYS A 97 10.10 6.26 -22.15
CA LYS A 97 11.12 7.11 -22.78
C LYS A 97 11.18 8.43 -22.05
N TRP A 98 12.35 8.76 -21.52
CA TRP A 98 12.58 9.96 -20.72
C TRP A 98 13.28 11.03 -21.54
N PHE A 99 12.66 12.22 -21.64
CA PHE A 99 13.16 13.35 -22.41
C PHE A 99 13.37 14.58 -21.53
N ASN A 100 14.29 15.44 -21.95
CA ASN A 100 14.36 16.84 -21.54
C ASN A 100 14.43 17.75 -22.79
N ASN A 101 14.65 19.05 -22.57
CA ASN A 101 14.78 20.04 -23.64
C ASN A 101 15.91 19.75 -24.66
N LYS A 102 16.88 18.88 -24.32
CA LYS A 102 17.99 18.48 -25.20
C LYS A 102 17.71 17.18 -25.97
N GLY A 103 16.56 16.53 -25.74
CA GLY A 103 16.15 15.29 -26.41
C GLY A 103 16.04 14.09 -25.46
N LEU A 104 16.15 12.89 -26.02
CA LEU A 104 16.04 11.63 -25.28
C LEU A 104 17.22 11.50 -24.31
N ILE A 105 16.92 11.33 -23.03
CA ILE A 105 17.89 11.02 -21.98
C ILE A 105 18.20 9.52 -22.01
N CYS A 106 17.17 8.69 -21.85
CA CYS A 106 17.26 7.24 -21.96
C CYS A 106 15.89 6.58 -22.07
N ASN A 107 15.90 5.29 -22.38
CA ASN A 107 14.75 4.41 -22.23
C ASN A 107 14.86 3.68 -20.89
N ILE A 108 13.75 3.67 -20.15
CA ILE A 108 13.61 3.03 -18.85
C ILE A 108 12.68 1.83 -19.02
N TYR A 109 13.27 0.64 -18.96
CA TYR A 109 12.56 -0.63 -19.12
C TYR A 109 12.09 -1.13 -17.77
N TYR A 110 10.91 -1.75 -17.74
CA TYR A 110 10.40 -2.35 -16.53
C TYR A 110 9.79 -3.74 -16.79
N SER A 111 9.73 -4.57 -15.76
CA SER A 111 9.08 -5.87 -15.79
C SER A 111 8.40 -6.15 -14.47
N GLU A 112 7.07 -6.27 -14.51
CA GLU A 112 6.27 -6.69 -13.35
C GLU A 112 6.59 -8.15 -12.96
N GLU A 113 6.79 -9.01 -13.96
CA GLU A 113 7.09 -10.44 -13.77
C GLU A 113 8.48 -10.66 -13.16
N LYS A 114 9.51 -10.06 -13.77
CA LYS A 114 10.90 -10.17 -13.29
C LYS A 114 11.18 -9.27 -12.11
N LYS A 115 10.25 -8.35 -11.82
CA LYS A 115 10.34 -7.37 -10.74
C LYS A 115 11.59 -6.50 -10.85
N THR A 116 11.72 -5.82 -11.99
CA THR A 116 12.90 -5.01 -12.30
C THR A 116 12.56 -3.69 -12.98
N VAL A 117 13.36 -2.65 -12.72
CA VAL A 117 13.51 -1.45 -13.58
C VAL A 117 14.97 -1.34 -14.01
N THR A 118 15.23 -1.10 -15.29
CA THR A 118 16.57 -0.84 -15.82
C THR A 118 16.54 0.30 -16.84
N SER A 119 17.70 0.85 -17.22
CA SER A 119 17.78 1.79 -18.35
C SER A 119 18.92 1.47 -19.31
N ASP A 120 18.83 1.99 -20.53
CA ASP A 120 19.92 1.99 -21.51
C ASP A 120 20.79 3.26 -21.47
N SER A 121 20.64 4.07 -20.42
CA SER A 121 21.43 5.28 -20.25
C SER A 121 22.93 4.98 -20.18
N LYS A 122 23.74 5.78 -20.87
CA LYS A 122 25.20 5.79 -20.72
C LYS A 122 25.68 6.71 -19.59
N ASN A 123 24.83 7.66 -19.19
CA ASN A 123 25.19 8.71 -18.23
C ASN A 123 24.67 8.41 -16.82
N TYR A 124 23.65 7.56 -16.70
CA TYR A 124 22.98 7.23 -15.45
C TYR A 124 22.98 5.72 -15.27
N THR A 125 23.26 5.25 -14.06
CA THR A 125 22.96 3.87 -13.70
C THR A 125 21.54 3.87 -13.17
N ILE A 126 20.59 3.18 -13.80
CA ILE A 126 19.25 2.98 -13.25
C ILE A 126 19.04 1.48 -13.20
N ASN A 127 19.03 0.92 -11.99
CA ASN A 127 18.75 -0.48 -11.74
C ASN A 127 17.97 -0.62 -10.44
N ILE A 128 16.74 -1.11 -10.54
CA ILE A 128 15.90 -1.46 -9.41
C ILE A 128 15.54 -2.93 -9.55
N LYS A 129 15.74 -3.71 -8.50
CA LYS A 129 15.55 -5.16 -8.55
C LYS A 129 15.00 -5.69 -7.24
N TYR A 130 13.93 -6.46 -7.30
CA TYR A 130 13.45 -7.21 -6.14
C TYR A 130 13.91 -8.66 -6.19
N GLU A 131 14.72 -9.05 -5.21
CA GLU A 131 15.20 -10.41 -5.03
C GLU A 131 15.36 -10.72 -3.55
N ASN A 132 15.06 -11.96 -3.16
CA ASN A 132 15.26 -12.44 -1.77
C ASN A 132 14.60 -11.53 -0.72
N LYS A 133 13.38 -11.04 -1.00
CA LYS A 133 12.67 -10.08 -0.15
C LYS A 133 13.41 -8.75 0.05
N ARG A 134 14.28 -8.37 -0.89
CA ARG A 134 15.01 -7.10 -0.86
C ARG A 134 14.79 -6.32 -2.14
N ILE A 135 14.60 -5.01 -2.02
CA ILE A 135 14.58 -4.09 -3.15
C ILE A 135 15.93 -3.40 -3.20
N ASN A 136 16.69 -3.67 -4.26
CA ASN A 136 17.99 -3.05 -4.50
C ASN A 136 17.79 -1.94 -5.51
N ILE A 137 18.15 -0.72 -5.15
CA ILE A 137 18.06 0.45 -6.02
C ILE A 137 19.47 1.01 -6.20
N ASN A 138 19.83 1.25 -7.44
CA ASN A 138 21.07 1.88 -7.83
C ASN A 138 20.76 2.91 -8.92
N LEU A 139 20.79 4.19 -8.54
CA LEU A 139 20.59 5.34 -9.42
C LEU A 139 21.93 6.01 -9.84
N GLY A 140 23.08 5.39 -9.51
CA GLY A 140 24.42 5.96 -9.75
C GLY A 140 24.82 7.04 -8.75
N SER A 141 26.05 7.58 -8.86
CA SER A 141 26.54 8.74 -8.08
C SER A 141 26.35 8.65 -6.55
N GLY A 142 26.56 7.46 -5.96
CA GLY A 142 26.35 7.23 -4.52
C GLY A 142 24.90 7.00 -4.09
N ARG A 143 23.94 7.05 -5.03
CA ARG A 143 22.52 6.76 -4.78
C ARG A 143 22.26 5.26 -4.87
N LYS A 144 22.76 4.52 -3.89
CA LYS A 144 22.51 3.08 -3.73
C LYS A 144 21.75 2.84 -2.42
N CYS A 145 20.63 2.15 -2.50
CA CYS A 145 19.88 1.73 -1.33
C CYS A 145 19.39 0.29 -1.45
N ILE A 146 19.29 -0.39 -0.32
CA ILE A 146 18.70 -1.71 -0.19
C ILE A 146 17.58 -1.59 0.82
N PHE A 147 16.39 -2.02 0.43
CA PHE A 147 15.24 -2.10 1.32
C PHE A 147 14.98 -3.57 1.65
N ASP A 148 15.23 -3.97 2.89
CA ASP A 148 15.10 -5.34 3.36
C ASP A 148 13.71 -5.58 3.98
N MET A 149 12.88 -6.29 3.22
CA MET A 149 11.52 -6.70 3.59
C MET A 149 11.47 -8.08 4.23
N SER A 150 12.62 -8.68 4.56
CA SER A 150 12.66 -9.99 5.23
C SER A 150 12.24 -9.93 6.69
N LYS A 151 12.21 -8.73 7.27
CA LYS A 151 11.83 -8.45 8.65
C LYS A 151 10.37 -7.99 8.72
N PRO A 152 9.68 -8.21 9.87
CA PRO A 152 8.33 -7.66 10.09
C PRO A 152 8.27 -6.13 9.92
N ILE A 153 9.37 -5.47 10.28
CA ILE A 153 9.60 -4.04 10.14
C ILE A 153 10.69 -3.87 9.08
N PRO A 154 10.38 -3.30 7.90
CA PRO A 154 11.36 -3.11 6.83
C PRO A 154 12.57 -2.29 7.27
N VAL A 155 13.76 -2.71 6.81
CA VAL A 155 15.02 -2.04 7.12
C VAL A 155 15.57 -1.36 5.87
N PHE A 156 15.86 -0.07 5.97
CA PHE A 156 16.53 0.68 4.91
C PHE A 156 18.04 0.66 5.14
N ILE A 157 18.79 0.19 4.15
CA ILE A 157 20.23 0.09 4.18
C ILE A 157 20.76 1.02 3.10
N THR A 158 21.33 2.14 3.53
CA THR A 158 22.01 3.11 2.68
C THR A 158 23.35 3.49 3.25
N ASP A 159 24.12 4.24 2.48
CA ASP A 159 25.28 4.99 2.97
C ASP A 159 24.88 6.04 4.04
N ARG A 160 23.58 6.26 4.28
CA ARG A 160 22.98 7.01 5.39
C ARG A 160 22.30 6.06 6.39
N ASP A 161 22.34 6.42 7.67
CA ASP A 161 21.67 5.67 8.74
C ASP A 161 20.19 6.07 8.82
N ILE A 162 19.34 5.51 7.95
CA ILE A 162 17.88 5.62 8.12
C ILE A 162 17.41 4.43 8.98
N THR A 163 16.67 4.71 10.04
CA THR A 163 16.10 3.67 10.89
C THR A 163 14.87 3.02 10.25
N SER A 164 14.49 1.89 10.84
CA SER A 164 13.31 1.09 10.50
C SER A 164 12.06 1.90 10.15
N ILE A 165 11.30 1.42 9.18
CA ILE A 165 9.96 1.93 8.87
C ILE A 165 8.95 1.17 9.72
N SER A 166 8.21 1.85 10.59
CA SER A 166 7.05 1.28 11.28
C SER A 166 5.75 1.69 10.59
N GLU A 167 4.77 0.79 10.57
CA GLU A 167 3.41 1.09 10.14
C GLU A 167 2.50 1.04 11.38
N ILE A 168 1.82 2.14 11.67
CA ILE A 168 0.85 2.24 12.77
C ILE A 168 -0.39 2.89 12.19
N ASN A 169 -1.55 2.24 12.23
CA ASN A 169 -2.82 2.79 11.74
C ASN A 169 -2.75 3.31 10.28
N ASN A 170 -2.08 2.59 9.38
CA ASN A 170 -1.90 2.98 7.96
C ASN A 170 -1.09 4.29 7.76
N GLU A 171 -0.30 4.65 8.78
CA GLU A 171 0.68 5.72 8.75
C GLU A 171 2.08 5.12 8.85
N TYR A 172 2.97 5.48 7.92
CA TYR A 172 4.36 5.03 7.95
C TYR A 172 5.24 6.05 8.65
N ILE A 173 6.01 5.62 9.64
CA ILE A 173 6.91 6.47 10.40
C ILE A 173 8.34 5.98 10.20
N PHE A 174 9.27 6.90 9.95
CA PHE A 174 10.70 6.59 9.86
C PHE A 174 11.55 7.75 10.35
N THR A 175 12.78 7.45 10.78
CA THR A 175 13.73 8.46 11.25
C THR A 175 15.02 8.42 10.43
N ASP A 176 15.45 9.56 9.91
CA ASP A 176 16.74 9.74 9.23
C ASP A 176 17.76 10.40 10.17
N TYR A 177 18.99 9.87 10.17
CA TYR A 177 20.14 10.40 10.88
C TYR A 177 21.18 10.87 9.86
N PHE A 178 21.31 12.19 9.72
CA PHE A 178 22.26 12.80 8.80
C PHE A 178 22.95 14.01 9.42
N ASP A 179 24.28 14.07 9.37
CA ASP A 179 25.08 15.17 9.94
C ASP A 179 24.70 15.56 11.39
N ASN A 180 24.49 14.55 12.25
CA ASN A 180 24.03 14.68 13.65
C ASN A 180 22.62 15.29 13.81
N ILE A 181 21.85 15.39 12.73
CA ILE A 181 20.45 15.80 12.76
C ILE A 181 19.59 14.53 12.71
N VAL A 182 18.68 14.41 13.68
CA VAL A 182 17.63 13.39 13.66
C VAL A 182 16.39 14.04 13.08
N THR A 183 15.83 13.46 12.04
CA THR A 183 14.58 13.91 11.42
C THR A 183 13.57 12.77 11.46
N GLU A 184 12.42 13.00 12.07
CA GLU A 184 11.28 12.10 12.02
C GLU A 184 10.37 12.46 10.84
N PHE A 185 9.89 11.42 10.15
CA PHE A 185 8.95 11.53 9.05
C PHE A 185 7.72 10.69 9.36
N SER A 186 6.55 11.24 9.05
CA SER A 186 5.26 10.57 9.10
C SER A 186 4.61 10.64 7.72
N ILE A 187 4.11 9.52 7.21
CA ILE A 187 3.43 9.44 5.92
C ILE A 187 2.01 8.93 6.13
N LYS A 188 1.04 9.77 5.79
CA LYS A 188 -0.39 9.50 5.90
C LYS A 188 -0.99 9.26 4.53
N ASN A 189 -2.05 8.44 4.47
CA ASN A 189 -2.83 8.19 3.27
C ASN A 189 -1.99 7.68 2.09
N THR A 190 -1.02 6.81 2.36
CA THR A 190 -0.19 6.24 1.29
C THR A 190 -1.03 5.52 0.24
N PRO A 191 -0.69 5.66 -1.05
CA PRO A 191 -1.38 4.92 -2.08
C PRO A 191 -1.13 3.43 -1.88
N ALA A 192 -2.20 2.67 -2.06
CA ALA A 192 -2.24 1.22 -1.89
C ALA A 192 -1.15 0.46 -2.67
N PHE A 193 -0.78 0.94 -3.87
CA PHE A 193 0.04 0.15 -4.79
C PHE A 193 0.75 0.98 -5.88
N MET A 194 2.01 0.65 -6.16
CA MET A 194 2.71 1.00 -7.40
C MET A 194 3.32 -0.24 -8.05
N GLY A 195 2.99 -0.47 -9.32
CA GLY A 195 3.69 -1.45 -10.16
C GLY A 195 5.06 -0.94 -10.57
N PHE A 196 5.91 -1.83 -11.10
CA PHE A 196 7.21 -1.44 -11.66
C PHE A 196 7.10 -0.42 -12.78
N SER A 197 5.97 -0.36 -13.49
CA SER A 197 5.68 0.74 -14.43
C SER A 197 5.64 2.10 -13.73
N ASN A 198 4.94 2.20 -12.59
CA ASN A 198 4.84 3.44 -11.81
C ASN A 198 6.19 3.83 -11.24
N VAL A 199 6.97 2.84 -10.76
CA VAL A 199 8.34 3.06 -10.28
C VAL A 199 9.24 3.60 -11.40
N ALA A 200 9.16 3.00 -12.60
CA ALA A 200 9.91 3.47 -13.75
C ALA A 200 9.53 4.91 -14.14
N PHE A 201 8.25 5.26 -14.03
CA PHE A 201 7.76 6.61 -14.27
C PHE A 201 8.32 7.63 -13.25
N LEU A 202 8.54 7.22 -12.00
CA LEU A 202 9.06 8.09 -10.94
C LEU A 202 10.57 8.35 -10.99
N ILE A 203 11.32 7.63 -11.85
CA ILE A 203 12.78 7.80 -11.95
C ILE A 203 13.22 9.26 -12.13
N PRO A 204 12.63 10.07 -13.03
CA PRO A 204 13.00 11.48 -13.16
C PRO A 204 12.82 12.25 -11.86
N VAL A 205 11.75 11.98 -11.12
CA VAL A 205 11.45 12.61 -9.82
C VAL A 205 12.50 12.21 -8.79
N LEU A 206 12.89 10.93 -8.73
CA LEU A 206 13.94 10.42 -7.84
C LEU A 206 15.30 11.11 -8.04
N PHE A 207 15.57 11.64 -9.23
CA PHE A 207 16.80 12.41 -9.47
C PHE A 207 16.77 13.80 -8.85
N HIS A 208 15.58 14.39 -8.67
CA HIS A 208 15.38 15.78 -8.24
C HIS A 208 14.93 15.93 -6.78
N ILE A 209 14.46 14.86 -6.14
CA ILE A 209 14.09 14.87 -4.73
C ILE A 209 15.27 14.50 -3.83
N ASP A 210 15.21 14.95 -2.58
CA ASP A 210 16.19 14.61 -1.56
C ASP A 210 16.14 13.12 -1.18
N TYR A 211 17.24 12.60 -0.64
CA TYR A 211 17.35 11.23 -0.13
C TYR A 211 16.26 10.87 0.90
N TYR A 212 15.75 11.86 1.64
CA TYR A 212 14.65 11.69 2.60
C TYR A 212 13.36 11.16 1.96
N PHE A 213 13.16 11.39 0.65
CA PHE A 213 11.99 10.88 -0.07
C PHE A 213 12.16 9.45 -0.58
N TYR A 214 13.37 8.89 -0.50
CA TYR A 214 13.62 7.54 -1.00
C TYR A 214 12.83 6.53 -0.17
N PRO A 215 12.86 6.54 1.18
CA PRO A 215 12.00 5.69 2.01
C PRO A 215 10.53 5.78 1.64
N PHE A 216 10.00 6.97 1.34
CA PHE A 216 8.63 7.17 0.87
C PHE A 216 8.38 6.47 -0.47
N ILE A 217 9.14 6.84 -1.51
CA ILE A 217 8.94 6.28 -2.86
C ILE A 217 9.15 4.77 -2.83
N THR A 218 10.13 4.26 -2.07
CA THR A 218 10.40 2.82 -1.91
C THR A 218 9.44 2.10 -0.97
N GLY A 219 8.80 2.80 -0.03
CA GLY A 219 7.72 2.27 0.78
C GLY A 219 6.46 2.04 -0.05
N ILE A 220 6.24 2.88 -1.08
CA ILE A 220 5.20 2.65 -2.09
C ILE A 220 5.58 1.52 -3.06
N ILE A 221 6.87 1.22 -3.18
CA ILE A 221 7.38 0.00 -3.80
C ILE A 221 7.06 -1.20 -2.87
N ASN A 222 5.78 -1.54 -2.73
CA ASN A 222 5.35 -2.80 -2.17
C ASN A 222 5.55 -3.90 -3.22
N ILE A 223 6.82 -4.22 -3.52
CA ILE A 223 7.14 -5.37 -4.36
C ILE A 223 6.97 -6.63 -3.53
N SER A 224 5.73 -7.03 -3.34
CA SER A 224 5.24 -8.34 -3.75
C SER A 224 3.83 -8.49 -3.23
N GLY A 225 2.86 -8.57 -4.16
CA GLY A 225 1.65 -9.40 -4.16
C GLY A 225 1.22 -10.08 -2.85
N THR A 226 1.15 -9.34 -1.75
CA THR A 226 0.65 -9.80 -0.47
C THR A 226 -0.71 -9.18 -0.35
N GLN A 227 -1.71 -10.04 -0.39
CA GLN A 227 -3.07 -9.70 0.03
C GLN A 227 -2.97 -8.85 1.30
N LYS A 228 -3.51 -7.63 1.26
CA LYS A 228 -3.76 -6.84 2.47
C LYS A 228 -5.11 -7.23 3.02
N TYR A 229 -5.18 -7.28 4.34
CA TYR A 229 -6.37 -7.67 5.06
C TYR A 229 -6.78 -6.50 5.92
N TYR A 230 -8.06 -6.19 5.90
CA TYR A 230 -8.69 -5.25 6.81
C TYR A 230 -9.85 -5.97 7.46
N ALA A 231 -10.19 -5.61 8.68
CA ALA A 231 -11.38 -6.10 9.34
C ALA A 231 -12.08 -4.95 10.07
N THR A 232 -13.40 -5.05 10.21
CA THR A 232 -14.19 -4.13 11.04
C THR A 232 -13.73 -4.09 12.49
N SER A 233 -13.21 -5.21 13.00
CA SER A 233 -12.66 -5.32 14.35
C SER A 233 -11.66 -6.48 14.45
N TYR A 234 -10.90 -6.51 15.54
CA TYR A 234 -10.13 -7.68 15.95
C TYR A 234 -9.99 -7.72 17.48
N LEU A 235 -9.78 -8.93 18.02
CA LEU A 235 -9.62 -9.16 19.45
C LEU A 235 -8.22 -8.77 19.93
N ILE A 236 -8.15 -8.17 21.12
CA ILE A 236 -6.92 -7.93 21.88
C ILE A 236 -7.04 -8.64 23.23
N GLU A 237 -6.19 -9.64 23.46
CA GLU A 237 -6.13 -10.39 24.71
C GLU A 237 -4.79 -10.14 25.42
N GLY A 238 -4.81 -9.26 26.42
CA GLY A 238 -3.60 -8.86 27.13
C GLY A 238 -2.60 -8.18 26.20
N LYS A 239 -1.51 -8.87 25.83
CA LYS A 239 -0.49 -8.39 24.89
C LYS A 239 -0.60 -9.01 23.49
N THR A 240 -1.50 -9.97 23.31
CA THR A 240 -1.70 -10.67 22.04
C THR A 240 -2.79 -9.97 21.24
N THR A 241 -2.51 -9.65 19.98
CA THR A 241 -3.50 -9.16 19.02
C THR A 241 -3.88 -10.27 18.06
N TYR A 242 -5.14 -10.30 17.61
CA TYR A 242 -5.65 -11.27 16.62
C TYR A 242 -6.05 -10.56 15.33
N GLU A 243 -5.13 -9.74 14.85
CA GLU A 243 -5.29 -8.81 13.73
C GLU A 243 -5.52 -9.51 12.38
N PRO A 244 -6.18 -8.85 11.40
CA PRO A 244 -6.52 -9.46 10.11
C PRO A 244 -5.31 -9.93 9.30
N GLU A 245 -4.11 -9.40 9.53
CA GLU A 245 -2.87 -9.79 8.89
C GLU A 245 -2.50 -11.25 9.12
N HIS A 246 -2.97 -11.83 10.22
CA HIS A 246 -2.78 -13.24 10.56
C HIS A 246 -3.40 -14.20 9.54
N LEU A 247 -4.46 -13.78 8.83
CA LEU A 247 -5.14 -14.58 7.81
C LEU A 247 -4.23 -14.98 6.63
N LYS A 248 -3.05 -14.35 6.50
CA LYS A 248 -2.05 -14.64 5.46
C LYS A 248 -1.35 -15.99 5.66
N GLN A 249 -1.39 -16.58 6.85
CA GLN A 249 -0.57 -17.73 7.21
C GLN A 249 -1.42 -18.87 7.77
N LYS A 250 -1.26 -20.08 7.21
CA LYS A 250 -1.99 -21.27 7.67
C LYS A 250 -1.57 -21.75 9.06
N ASP A 251 -0.29 -21.55 9.41
CA ASP A 251 0.33 -22.06 10.64
C ASP A 251 0.57 -20.97 11.70
N GLY A 252 -0.18 -19.87 11.66
CA GLY A 252 -0.04 -18.72 12.57
C GLY A 252 -1.15 -18.61 13.63
N LEU A 253 -1.20 -17.46 14.30
CA LEU A 253 -2.41 -17.06 15.04
C LEU A 253 -3.58 -16.89 14.04
N PRO A 254 -4.84 -17.01 14.49
CA PRO A 254 -5.98 -16.68 13.66
C PRO A 254 -6.21 -15.17 13.64
N TRP A 255 -7.09 -14.71 12.75
CA TRP A 255 -7.88 -13.52 13.04
C TRP A 255 -9.01 -13.90 13.99
N ALA A 256 -9.28 -13.06 14.98
CA ALA A 256 -10.42 -13.21 15.87
C ALA A 256 -11.20 -11.91 15.94
N SER A 257 -12.52 -12.00 15.83
CA SER A 257 -13.42 -10.85 15.89
C SER A 257 -13.31 -10.13 17.24
N GLY A 258 -13.23 -8.79 17.21
CA GLY A 258 -13.38 -7.97 18.40
C GLY A 258 -14.83 -7.80 18.86
N ASN A 259 -15.79 -8.30 18.06
CA ASN A 259 -17.23 -8.19 18.27
C ASN A 259 -17.86 -9.53 18.72
N GLY A 260 -17.08 -10.40 19.38
CA GLY A 260 -17.51 -11.73 19.83
C GLY A 260 -17.82 -12.64 18.65
N LYS A 261 -19.10 -12.98 18.42
CA LYS A 261 -19.53 -13.88 17.34
C LYS A 261 -19.24 -13.37 15.94
N GLY A 262 -18.87 -12.10 15.78
CA GLY A 262 -18.46 -11.50 14.52
C GLY A 262 -19.54 -11.46 13.44
N ILE A 263 -20.81 -11.72 13.75
CA ILE A 263 -21.91 -11.56 12.78
C ILE A 263 -22.00 -10.08 12.39
N GLY A 264 -21.95 -9.82 11.09
CA GLY A 264 -21.89 -8.48 10.52
C GLY A 264 -20.47 -7.91 10.42
N ASP A 265 -19.45 -8.59 10.93
CA ASP A 265 -18.07 -8.19 10.64
C ASP A 265 -17.76 -8.37 9.16
N VAL A 266 -16.95 -7.44 8.64
CA VAL A 266 -16.48 -7.46 7.27
C VAL A 266 -14.97 -7.58 7.29
N ILE A 267 -14.46 -8.61 6.63
CA ILE A 267 -13.04 -8.72 6.29
C ILE A 267 -12.89 -8.26 4.84
N SER A 268 -11.95 -7.36 4.56
CA SER A 268 -11.63 -6.96 3.19
C SER A 268 -10.26 -7.49 2.80
N ILE A 269 -10.19 -8.21 1.69
CA ILE A 269 -8.93 -8.62 1.07
C ILE A 269 -8.68 -7.76 -0.16
N LYS A 270 -7.58 -7.04 -0.15
CA LYS A 270 -7.17 -6.12 -1.22
C LYS A 270 -5.78 -6.46 -1.73
N GLU A 271 -5.41 -5.89 -2.87
CA GLU A 271 -4.00 -5.69 -3.27
C GLU A 271 -3.17 -6.99 -3.42
N PHE A 272 -3.71 -7.97 -4.15
CA PHE A 272 -3.07 -9.28 -4.31
C PHE A 272 -2.41 -9.50 -5.69
N LYS A 273 -1.56 -10.53 -5.78
CA LYS A 273 -0.68 -10.83 -6.93
C LYS A 273 -1.42 -11.01 -8.27
N HIS A 274 -2.67 -11.49 -8.22
CA HIS A 274 -3.49 -11.77 -9.39
C HIS A 274 -4.47 -10.61 -9.64
N LYS A 275 -4.56 -10.06 -10.87
CA LYS A 275 -5.58 -9.01 -11.18
C LYS A 275 -7.03 -9.53 -11.19
N ASN A 276 -7.20 -10.84 -11.07
CA ASN A 276 -8.47 -11.53 -11.10
C ASN A 276 -8.35 -12.90 -10.40
N PRO A 277 -8.58 -12.97 -9.08
CA PRO A 277 -8.54 -14.24 -8.40
C PRO A 277 -9.77 -15.05 -8.82
N SER A 278 -9.59 -16.35 -8.97
CA SER A 278 -10.63 -17.28 -9.38
C SER A 278 -11.20 -18.08 -8.22
N GLU A 279 -10.51 -18.10 -7.07
CA GLU A 279 -10.91 -18.86 -5.89
C GLU A 279 -10.74 -18.08 -4.59
N LEU A 280 -11.62 -18.35 -3.64
CA LEU A 280 -11.45 -18.09 -2.21
C LEU A 280 -10.99 -19.38 -1.54
N VAL A 281 -9.97 -19.29 -0.72
CA VAL A 281 -9.48 -20.36 0.16
C VAL A 281 -9.74 -19.96 1.61
N ILE A 282 -10.33 -20.86 2.40
CA ILE A 282 -10.59 -20.63 3.84
C ILE A 282 -10.21 -21.86 4.67
N MET A 283 -9.55 -21.64 5.80
CA MET A 283 -9.44 -22.59 6.92
C MET A 283 -10.14 -21.98 8.13
N ASN A 284 -11.16 -22.68 8.61
CA ASN A 284 -12.09 -22.15 9.59
C ASN A 284 -11.62 -22.37 11.03
N GLY A 285 -12.11 -21.56 11.98
CA GLY A 285 -11.82 -21.68 13.41
C GLY A 285 -10.37 -21.37 13.79
N TYR A 286 -10.02 -21.56 15.07
CA TYR A 286 -8.64 -21.47 15.56
C TYR A 286 -8.02 -22.88 15.58
N GLN A 287 -7.01 -23.10 14.73
CA GLN A 287 -6.37 -24.41 14.55
C GLN A 287 -4.94 -24.43 15.12
N ASP A 288 -4.84 -24.31 16.45
CA ASP A 288 -3.56 -24.43 17.14
C ASP A 288 -3.12 -25.90 17.24
N LYS A 289 -1.87 -26.20 16.83
CA LYS A 289 -1.31 -27.57 16.90
C LYS A 289 -1.12 -28.05 18.34
N ASN A 290 -0.82 -27.14 19.27
CA ASN A 290 -0.62 -27.44 20.68
C ASN A 290 -1.95 -27.42 21.46
N HIS A 291 -2.96 -26.75 20.93
CA HIS A 291 -4.29 -26.64 21.52
C HIS A 291 -5.40 -26.96 20.50
N PRO A 292 -5.50 -28.21 20.03
CA PRO A 292 -6.43 -28.60 18.97
C PRO A 292 -7.92 -28.46 19.35
N ASP A 293 -8.20 -28.34 20.65
CA ASP A 293 -9.51 -28.07 21.24
C ASP A 293 -9.99 -26.63 21.03
N TYR A 294 -9.10 -25.70 20.66
CA TYR A 294 -9.47 -24.31 20.37
C TYR A 294 -10.41 -24.16 19.19
N TYR A 295 -10.39 -25.11 18.25
CA TYR A 295 -11.32 -25.13 17.14
C TYR A 295 -12.78 -25.20 17.63
N ASP A 296 -13.08 -26.13 18.55
CA ASP A 296 -14.44 -26.34 19.05
C ASP A 296 -14.84 -25.29 20.10
N LYS A 297 -13.86 -24.80 20.86
CA LYS A 297 -14.08 -23.79 21.93
C LYS A 297 -14.50 -22.43 21.40
N ASN A 298 -14.03 -22.02 20.23
CA ASN A 298 -14.34 -20.72 19.63
C ASN A 298 -15.46 -20.85 18.58
N SER A 299 -16.13 -19.75 18.29
CA SER A 299 -17.08 -19.69 17.17
C SER A 299 -16.36 -19.80 15.83
N ARG A 300 -17.06 -20.32 14.82
CA ARG A 300 -16.52 -20.63 13.48
C ARG A 300 -17.48 -20.14 12.41
N VAL A 301 -16.98 -19.74 11.25
CA VAL A 301 -17.82 -19.22 10.16
C VAL A 301 -18.74 -20.32 9.65
N LYS A 302 -20.04 -20.02 9.50
CA LYS A 302 -21.01 -20.93 8.89
C LYS A 302 -21.46 -20.43 7.53
N SER A 303 -21.65 -19.12 7.38
CA SER A 303 -21.92 -18.52 6.08
C SER A 303 -21.31 -17.14 5.96
N VAL A 304 -20.85 -16.83 4.75
CA VAL A 304 -20.21 -15.55 4.43
C VAL A 304 -20.74 -15.05 3.10
N LYS A 305 -21.05 -13.76 3.04
CA LYS A 305 -21.38 -13.06 1.80
C LYS A 305 -20.12 -12.41 1.26
N ILE A 306 -19.77 -12.79 0.04
CA ILE A 306 -18.59 -12.32 -0.67
C ILE A 306 -19.05 -11.30 -1.69
N THR A 307 -18.48 -10.10 -1.65
CA THR A 307 -18.76 -9.03 -2.60
C THR A 307 -17.47 -8.62 -3.31
N ASN A 308 -17.49 -8.57 -4.64
CA ASN A 308 -16.42 -7.94 -5.40
C ASN A 308 -16.67 -6.43 -5.42
N SER A 309 -15.81 -5.64 -4.79
CA SER A 309 -16.05 -4.21 -4.59
C SER A 309 -16.02 -3.41 -5.89
N LYS A 310 -15.42 -3.96 -6.97
CA LYS A 310 -15.40 -3.35 -8.30
C LYS A 310 -16.68 -3.63 -9.09
N THR A 311 -17.09 -4.89 -9.19
CA THR A 311 -18.26 -5.27 -10.00
C THR A 311 -19.59 -5.12 -9.26
N LYS A 312 -19.53 -4.96 -7.92
CA LYS A 312 -20.66 -4.96 -6.99
C LYS A 312 -21.48 -6.25 -7.01
N LYS A 313 -21.01 -7.29 -7.70
CA LYS A 313 -21.61 -8.62 -7.63
C LYS A 313 -21.29 -9.25 -6.30
N SER A 314 -22.27 -9.96 -5.75
CA SER A 314 -22.11 -10.69 -4.50
C SER A 314 -22.68 -12.09 -4.60
N LYS A 315 -22.19 -12.96 -3.71
CA LYS A 315 -22.74 -14.29 -3.50
C LYS A 315 -22.57 -14.70 -2.05
N THR A 316 -23.45 -15.56 -1.57
CA THR A 316 -23.30 -16.19 -0.24
C THR A 316 -22.81 -17.60 -0.41
N ILE A 317 -21.80 -17.98 0.38
CA ILE A 317 -21.32 -19.35 0.47
C ILE A 317 -21.58 -19.91 1.87
N ILE A 318 -21.73 -21.23 1.94
CA ILE A 318 -21.80 -21.98 3.18
C ILE A 318 -20.45 -22.64 3.42
N VAL A 319 -19.85 -22.35 4.57
CA VAL A 319 -18.58 -22.94 5.00
C VAL A 319 -18.92 -24.14 5.87
N LYS A 320 -18.37 -25.32 5.54
CA LYS A 320 -18.58 -26.52 6.36
C LYS A 320 -17.89 -26.35 7.71
N ASP A 321 -18.48 -26.88 8.77
CA ASP A 321 -17.81 -27.02 10.07
C ASP A 321 -16.73 -28.12 9.97
N SER A 322 -15.58 -27.76 9.41
CA SER A 322 -14.44 -28.63 9.20
C SER A 322 -13.13 -27.87 9.39
N LYS A 323 -12.12 -28.55 9.92
CA LYS A 323 -10.73 -28.06 10.02
C LYS A 323 -10.03 -28.01 8.66
N GLU A 324 -10.49 -28.81 7.70
CA GLU A 324 -9.89 -28.90 6.36
C GLU A 324 -10.04 -27.59 5.57
N GLU A 325 -9.06 -27.35 4.69
CA GLU A 325 -9.11 -26.26 3.72
C GLU A 325 -10.33 -26.40 2.80
N GLN A 326 -11.05 -25.29 2.59
CA GLN A 326 -12.19 -25.23 1.68
C GLN A 326 -11.96 -24.17 0.60
N ARG A 327 -12.36 -24.49 -0.63
CA ARG A 327 -12.20 -23.65 -1.81
C ARG A 327 -13.54 -23.32 -2.44
N PHE A 328 -13.73 -22.06 -2.84
CA PHE A 328 -14.95 -21.57 -3.46
C PHE A 328 -14.60 -20.73 -4.68
N SER A 329 -15.25 -20.97 -5.82
CA SER A 329 -15.02 -20.16 -7.03
C SER A 329 -15.35 -18.68 -6.80
N LEU A 330 -14.73 -17.76 -7.51
CA LEU A 330 -15.07 -16.32 -7.53
C LEU A 330 -15.40 -15.84 -8.95
N ILE A 331 -15.38 -16.75 -9.94
CA ILE A 331 -15.48 -16.43 -11.37
C ILE A 331 -16.75 -15.64 -11.69
N GLU A 332 -17.88 -16.00 -11.06
CA GLU A 332 -19.17 -15.36 -11.24
C GLU A 332 -19.21 -13.89 -10.77
N LEU A 333 -18.32 -13.53 -9.83
CA LEU A 333 -18.18 -12.17 -9.32
C LEU A 333 -17.43 -11.25 -10.30
N GLY A 334 -16.76 -11.82 -11.31
CA GLY A 334 -16.04 -11.07 -12.34
C GLY A 334 -14.71 -10.50 -11.88
N THR A 335 -14.12 -9.64 -12.70
CA THR A 335 -12.76 -9.14 -12.48
C THR A 335 -12.69 -8.06 -11.40
N GLY A 336 -11.82 -8.24 -10.41
CA GLY A 336 -11.61 -7.29 -9.33
C GLY A 336 -10.34 -7.59 -8.53
N ASN A 337 -9.89 -6.57 -7.81
CA ASN A 337 -8.68 -6.55 -6.96
C ASN A 337 -9.02 -6.31 -5.48
N GLU A 338 -10.30 -6.37 -5.13
CA GLU A 338 -10.82 -6.14 -3.78
C GLU A 338 -12.09 -6.98 -3.58
N TYR A 339 -12.09 -7.74 -2.47
CA TYR A 339 -13.20 -8.58 -2.06
C TYR A 339 -13.54 -8.32 -0.59
N GLU A 340 -14.82 -8.19 -0.30
CA GLU A 340 -15.38 -8.04 1.04
C GLU A 340 -16.09 -9.33 1.45
N PHE A 341 -15.80 -9.79 2.67
CA PHE A 341 -16.29 -11.01 3.27
C PHE A 341 -17.10 -10.65 4.51
N GLU A 342 -18.42 -10.54 4.35
CA GLU A 342 -19.36 -10.20 5.42
C GLU A 342 -19.83 -11.50 6.11
N ILE A 343 -19.55 -11.63 7.40
CA ILE A 343 -19.93 -12.81 8.19
C ILE A 343 -21.44 -12.77 8.44
N MET A 344 -22.15 -13.76 7.92
CA MET A 344 -23.62 -13.80 7.98
C MET A 344 -24.14 -14.69 9.10
N ASP A 345 -23.43 -15.78 9.41
CA ASP A 345 -23.81 -16.75 10.45
C ASP A 345 -22.59 -17.54 10.93
N VAL A 346 -22.67 -18.10 12.13
CA VAL A 346 -21.58 -18.86 12.78
C VAL A 346 -22.05 -20.16 13.42
N TYR A 347 -21.15 -21.13 13.48
CA TYR A 347 -21.23 -22.24 14.44
C TYR A 347 -20.77 -21.71 15.80
N THR A 348 -21.60 -21.85 16.83
CA THR A 348 -21.28 -21.34 18.17
C THR A 348 -20.20 -22.20 18.81
N GLY A 349 -19.20 -21.55 19.41
CA GLY A 349 -18.17 -22.20 20.21
C GLY A 349 -18.74 -22.82 21.49
N ILE A 350 -18.12 -23.89 21.99
CA ILE A 350 -18.57 -24.53 23.25
C ILE A 350 -18.18 -23.74 24.51
N LYS A 351 -17.27 -22.78 24.39
CA LYS A 351 -16.72 -22.03 25.53
C LYS A 351 -16.65 -20.52 25.32
N TYR A 352 -16.16 -20.09 24.16
CA TYR A 352 -15.94 -18.70 23.81
C TYR A 352 -16.86 -18.29 22.67
N ASP A 353 -17.41 -17.09 22.76
CA ASP A 353 -18.26 -16.54 21.69
C ASP A 353 -17.42 -16.00 20.53
N ASP A 354 -16.14 -15.74 20.75
CA ASP A 354 -15.21 -15.17 19.78
C ASP A 354 -15.15 -15.99 18.49
N LEU A 355 -15.39 -15.34 17.35
CA LEU A 355 -15.25 -15.92 16.03
C LEU A 355 -13.78 -15.91 15.63
N CYS A 356 -13.24 -17.09 15.29
CA CYS A 356 -11.89 -17.23 14.77
C CYS A 356 -11.88 -17.76 13.33
N ILE A 357 -10.93 -17.26 12.53
CA ILE A 357 -10.61 -17.76 11.19
C ILE A 357 -9.10 -17.94 11.11
N GLN A 358 -8.65 -19.17 10.82
CA GLN A 358 -7.23 -19.52 10.76
C GLN A 358 -6.55 -18.94 9.51
N TYR A 359 -7.24 -19.03 8.37
CA TYR A 359 -6.69 -18.65 7.08
C TYR A 359 -7.81 -18.24 6.14
N LEU A 360 -7.60 -17.17 5.39
CA LEU A 360 -8.52 -16.69 4.36
C LEU A 360 -7.68 -16.08 3.25
N ALA A 361 -7.88 -16.43 1.98
CA ALA A 361 -7.10 -15.88 0.87
C ALA A 361 -7.88 -15.93 -0.45
N VAL A 362 -7.52 -15.06 -1.40
CA VAL A 362 -8.04 -15.07 -2.79
C VAL A 362 -6.94 -15.37 -3.80
N GLU A 363 -7.10 -16.44 -4.58
CA GLU A 363 -6.07 -16.98 -5.50
C GLU A 363 -6.41 -16.78 -6.97
#